data_AF-A0A7V4ZBB5-F1
#
_entry.id   AF-A0A7V4ZBB5-F1
#
_cell.length_a   1.000
_cell.length_b   1.000
_cell.length_c   1.000
_cell.angle_alpha   90.00
_cell.angle_beta   90.00
_cell.angle_gamma   90.00
#
_symmetry.space_group_name_H-M   'P 1'
#
loop_
_entity.id
_entity.type
_entity.pdbx_description
1 polymer ?
#
loop_
_entity_poly.entity_id
_entity_poly.type
_entity_poly.pdbx_seq_one_letter_code
_entity_poly.pdbx_strand_id
1 'polypeptide(L)'
;ALVVATAAAQALEWVGLPEAQYALAEAALYLATAPKSNSTGAYWKALADVEQEGKVEVPDHLKDASRDAEALGHGEGYKYPHAFDRHWVEQQYLPDAIKGRRYYEPGSLGYEKRIREWLEWLRGGGEDAGEKPGE
;
A
#
# COMPACT_ATOMS: atom_id res chain seq x y z
N ALA A 1 15.43 -0.74 2.69
CA ALA A 1 16.21 0.09 1.75
C ALA A 1 16.10 1.59 2.08
N LEU A 2 14.91 2.20 2.05
CA LEU A 2 14.75 3.64 2.33
C LEU A 2 15.38 4.08 3.66
N VAL A 3 15.06 3.39 4.76
CA VAL A 3 15.62 3.69 6.10
C VAL A 3 17.16 3.62 6.13
N VAL A 4 17.76 2.66 5.42
CA VAL A 4 19.24 2.52 5.33
C VAL A 4 19.84 3.72 4.60
N ALA A 5 19.27 4.12 3.46
CA ALA A 5 19.74 5.28 2.72
C ALA A 5 19.57 6.58 3.52
N THR A 6 18.45 6.75 4.22
CA THR A 6 18.22 7.90 5.10
C THR A 6 19.22 7.95 6.24
N ALA A 7 19.50 6.82 6.89
CA ALA A 7 20.49 6.75 7.96
C ALA A 7 21.90 7.11 7.46
N ALA A 8 22.29 6.65 6.28
CA ALA A 8 23.57 7.01 5.67
C ALA A 8 23.64 8.51 5.32
N ALA A 9 22.54 9.10 4.84
CA ALA A 9 22.47 10.54 4.60
C ALA A 9 22.58 11.35 5.90
N GLN A 10 21.90 10.94 6.96
CA GLN A 10 22.01 11.56 8.29
C GLN A 10 23.43 11.45 8.85
N ALA A 11 24.09 10.29 8.68
CA ALA A 11 25.48 10.11 9.08
C ALA A 11 26.41 11.08 8.32
N LEU A 12 26.17 11.31 7.02
CA LEU A 12 26.91 12.31 6.26
C LEU A 12 26.70 13.73 6.80
N GLU A 13 25.48 14.12 7.13
CA GLU A 13 25.17 15.45 7.67
C GLU A 13 25.78 15.68 9.05
N TRP A 14 25.74 14.68 9.93
CA TRP A 14 26.10 14.85 11.34
C TRP A 14 27.56 14.53 11.65
N VAL A 15 28.12 13.51 10.98
CA VAL A 15 29.52 13.10 11.16
C VAL A 15 30.44 13.83 10.17
N GLY A 16 29.98 14.00 8.93
CA GLY A 16 30.80 14.61 7.87
C GLY A 16 31.84 13.67 7.28
N LEU A 17 32.63 14.20 6.36
CA LEU A 17 33.70 13.48 5.67
C LEU A 17 35.04 13.68 6.40
N PRO A 18 35.93 12.66 6.38
CA PRO A 18 35.85 11.41 5.61
C PRO A 18 35.06 10.26 6.26
N GLU A 19 34.72 10.32 7.55
CA GLU A 19 34.18 9.18 8.31
C GLU A 19 32.85 8.66 7.76
N ALA A 20 31.97 9.55 7.26
CA ALA A 20 30.70 9.16 6.67
C ALA A 20 30.82 8.33 5.38
N GLN A 21 32.02 8.23 4.77
CA GLN A 21 32.24 7.38 3.60
C GLN A 21 31.89 5.91 3.88
N TYR A 22 32.12 5.43 5.10
CA TYR A 22 31.77 4.05 5.47
C TYR A 22 30.24 3.83 5.47
N ALA A 23 29.47 4.77 6.01
CA ALA A 23 28.01 4.68 6.00
C ALA A 23 27.43 4.73 4.57
N LEU A 24 27.99 5.59 3.71
CA LEU A 24 27.60 5.67 2.30
C LEU A 24 27.96 4.39 1.53
N ALA A 25 29.15 3.83 1.77
CA ALA A 25 29.60 2.58 1.16
C ALA A 25 28.72 1.40 1.58
N GLU A 26 28.37 1.31 2.87
CA GLU A 26 27.44 0.31 3.39
C GLU A 26 26.07 0.41 2.72
N ALA A 27 25.49 1.61 2.63
CA ALA A 27 24.21 1.82 1.96
C ALA A 27 24.25 1.43 0.48
N ALA A 28 25.33 1.74 -0.23
CA ALA A 28 25.52 1.36 -1.63
C ALA A 28 25.56 -0.18 -1.79
N LEU A 29 26.33 -0.87 -0.95
CA LEU A 29 26.41 -2.33 -0.97
C LEU A 29 25.06 -2.99 -0.62
N TYR A 30 24.36 -2.45 0.37
CA TYR A 30 23.01 -2.91 0.74
C TYR A 30 22.04 -2.77 -0.44
N LEU A 31 21.99 -1.61 -1.10
CA LEU A 31 21.12 -1.38 -2.26
C LEU A 31 21.49 -2.28 -3.44
N ALA A 32 22.78 -2.48 -3.70
CA ALA A 32 23.27 -3.34 -4.77
C ALA A 32 22.84 -4.81 -4.57
N THR A 33 22.82 -5.28 -3.33
CA THR A 33 22.51 -6.67 -2.97
C THR A 33 21.04 -6.92 -2.58
N ALA A 34 20.26 -5.86 -2.31
CA ALA A 34 18.86 -5.99 -1.96
C ALA A 34 18.00 -6.62 -3.10
N PRO A 35 16.92 -7.35 -2.77
CA PRO A 35 15.91 -7.75 -3.74
C PRO A 35 15.39 -6.54 -4.52
N LYS A 36 15.41 -6.62 -5.85
CA LYS A 36 14.98 -5.52 -6.73
C LYS A 36 13.49 -5.65 -7.02
N SER A 37 12.77 -4.54 -6.92
CA SER A 37 11.38 -4.44 -7.32
C SER A 37 11.08 -3.04 -7.84
N ASN A 38 10.33 -2.97 -8.94
CA ASN A 38 9.77 -1.74 -9.50
C ASN A 38 8.24 -1.70 -9.37
N SER A 39 7.65 -2.57 -8.55
CA SER A 39 6.20 -2.70 -8.31
C SER A 39 5.56 -1.40 -7.81
N THR A 40 6.31 -0.54 -7.11
CA THR A 40 5.90 0.80 -6.68
C THR A 40 5.50 1.70 -7.87
N GLY A 41 5.91 1.36 -9.10
CA GLY A 41 5.41 1.99 -10.32
C GLY A 41 3.89 1.90 -10.50
N ALA A 42 3.20 1.07 -9.71
CA ALA A 42 1.74 1.09 -9.52
C ALA A 42 1.17 2.49 -9.26
N TYR A 43 1.93 3.36 -8.59
CA TYR A 43 1.56 4.76 -8.39
C TYR A 43 1.26 5.49 -9.70
N TRP A 44 2.13 5.35 -10.71
CA TRP A 44 1.97 6.03 -11.99
C TRP A 44 0.77 5.51 -12.78
N LYS A 45 0.45 4.22 -12.64
CA LYS A 45 -0.78 3.65 -13.22
C LYS A 45 -2.02 4.28 -12.58
N ALA A 46 -2.05 4.39 -11.25
CA ALA A 46 -3.16 5.04 -10.55
C ALA A 46 -3.26 6.54 -10.88
N LEU A 47 -2.12 7.23 -11.02
CA LEU A 47 -2.09 8.64 -11.40
C LEU A 47 -2.65 8.86 -12.81
N ALA A 48 -2.25 8.03 -13.78
CA ALA A 48 -2.75 8.11 -15.15
C ALA A 48 -4.28 7.95 -15.20
N ASP A 49 -4.83 7.06 -14.36
CA ASP A 49 -6.28 6.86 -14.28
C ASP A 49 -7.00 8.07 -13.67
N VAL A 50 -6.41 8.71 -12.65
CA VAL A 50 -6.96 9.97 -12.11
C VAL A 50 -6.94 11.08 -13.17
N GLU A 51 -5.87 11.17 -13.96
CA GLU A 51 -5.75 12.15 -15.04
C GLU A 51 -6.73 11.89 -16.19
N GLN A 52 -7.04 10.63 -16.50
CA GLN A 52 -7.95 10.23 -17.58
C GLN A 52 -9.42 10.32 -17.18
N GLU A 53 -9.79 9.76 -16.02
CA GLU A 53 -11.17 9.68 -15.56
C GLU A 53 -11.65 11.00 -14.93
N GLY A 54 -10.72 11.86 -14.52
CA GLY A 54 -11.01 13.14 -13.90
C GLY A 54 -11.71 12.98 -12.54
N LYS A 55 -12.71 13.83 -12.27
CA LYS A 55 -13.43 13.81 -11.01
C LYS A 55 -14.46 12.68 -11.00
N VAL A 56 -14.12 11.58 -10.35
CA VAL A 56 -15.02 10.47 -10.06
C VAL A 56 -15.62 10.60 -8.66
N GLU A 57 -16.88 10.18 -8.51
CA GLU A 57 -17.56 10.22 -7.21
C GLU A 57 -17.03 9.14 -6.25
N VAL A 58 -16.80 9.54 -5.01
CA VAL A 58 -16.44 8.61 -3.93
C VAL A 58 -17.68 7.77 -3.58
N PRO A 59 -17.58 6.45 -3.35
CA PRO A 59 -18.70 5.65 -2.88
C PRO A 59 -19.31 6.23 -1.59
N ASP A 60 -20.65 6.27 -1.49
CA ASP A 60 -21.33 6.96 -0.38
C ASP A 60 -20.94 6.42 0.99
N HIS A 61 -20.74 5.11 1.11
CA HIS A 61 -20.28 4.45 2.35
C HIS A 61 -18.85 4.83 2.76
N LEU A 62 -18.08 5.55 1.93
CA LEU A 62 -16.76 6.08 2.28
C LEU A 62 -16.74 7.60 2.48
N LYS A 63 -17.86 8.27 2.23
CA LYS A 63 -17.99 9.71 2.50
C LYS A 63 -18.12 9.95 4.01
N ASP A 64 -17.76 11.16 4.43
CA ASP A 64 -17.81 11.56 5.84
C ASP A 64 -19.27 11.59 6.34
N ALA A 65 -19.58 10.70 7.28
CA ALA A 65 -20.90 10.58 7.89
C ALA A 65 -21.21 11.74 8.86
N SER A 66 -20.20 12.45 9.37
CA SER A 66 -20.38 13.39 10.48
C SER A 66 -21.14 14.66 10.12
N ARG A 67 -21.16 15.05 8.84
CA ARG A 67 -21.77 16.31 8.38
C ARG A 67 -23.06 16.13 7.60
N ASP A 68 -23.20 15.01 6.89
CA ASP A 68 -24.18 14.88 5.82
C ASP A 68 -24.97 13.54 5.85
N ALA A 69 -24.83 12.73 6.90
CA ALA A 69 -25.47 11.41 6.97
C ALA A 69 -27.00 11.46 6.81
N GLU A 70 -27.69 12.29 7.59
CA GLU A 70 -29.17 12.34 7.55
C GLU A 70 -29.74 12.93 6.25
N ALA A 71 -28.99 13.78 5.54
CA ALA A 71 -29.47 14.48 4.36
C ALA A 71 -29.04 13.83 3.04
N LEU A 72 -27.86 13.21 3.00
CA LEU A 72 -27.24 12.70 1.77
C LEU A 72 -26.90 11.20 1.83
N GLY A 73 -27.19 10.51 2.95
CA GLY A 73 -26.87 9.08 3.11
C GLY A 73 -25.37 8.78 3.17
N HIS A 74 -24.54 9.80 3.43
CA HIS A 74 -23.09 9.63 3.51
C HIS A 74 -22.69 8.72 4.68
N GLY A 75 -21.80 7.77 4.41
CA GLY A 75 -21.32 6.78 5.37
C GLY A 75 -22.30 5.65 5.66
N GLU A 76 -23.52 5.67 5.13
CA GLU A 76 -24.43 4.53 5.24
C GLU A 76 -23.84 3.30 4.55
N GLY A 77 -23.92 2.16 5.22
CA GLY A 77 -23.36 0.90 4.70
C GLY A 77 -21.85 0.74 4.87
N TYR A 78 -21.15 1.68 5.52
CA TYR A 78 -19.72 1.52 5.83
C TYR A 78 -19.51 0.33 6.76
N LYS A 79 -18.69 -0.63 6.33
CA LYS A 79 -18.20 -1.74 7.14
C LYS A 79 -16.87 -1.35 7.79
N TYR A 80 -16.88 -1.24 9.12
CA TYR A 80 -15.68 -0.94 9.90
C TYR A 80 -14.78 -2.18 9.99
N PRO A 81 -13.60 -2.24 9.33
CA PRO A 81 -12.83 -3.48 9.20
C PRO A 81 -12.45 -4.12 10.53
N HIS A 82 -12.21 -3.34 11.58
CA HIS A 82 -11.83 -3.89 12.89
C HIS A 82 -12.97 -4.61 13.63
N ALA A 83 -14.21 -4.52 13.15
CA ALA A 83 -15.33 -5.29 13.67
C ALA A 83 -15.46 -6.69 13.05
N PHE A 84 -14.67 -6.99 12.01
CA PHE A 84 -14.71 -8.27 11.29
C PHE A 84 -13.52 -9.14 11.69
N ASP A 85 -13.65 -10.45 11.46
CA ASP A 85 -12.56 -11.38 11.78
C ASP A 85 -11.29 -10.97 11.03
N ARG A 86 -10.15 -11.12 11.71
CA ARG A 86 -8.82 -10.76 11.18
C ARG A 86 -8.69 -9.31 10.69
N HIS A 87 -9.59 -8.42 11.11
CA HIS A 87 -9.63 -7.00 10.76
C HIS A 87 -9.77 -6.73 9.25
N TRP A 88 -10.49 -7.58 8.53
CA TRP A 88 -10.71 -7.43 7.08
C TRP A 88 -12.16 -7.72 6.72
N VAL A 89 -12.66 -7.01 5.71
CA VAL A 89 -13.99 -7.20 5.16
C VAL A 89 -14.01 -6.89 3.67
N GLU A 90 -14.74 -7.68 2.88
CA GLU A 90 -14.98 -7.35 1.48
C GLU A 90 -15.93 -6.15 1.38
N GLN A 91 -15.38 -5.05 0.86
CA GLN A 91 -16.07 -3.79 0.61
C GLN A 91 -15.48 -3.10 -0.62
N GLN A 92 -16.32 -2.40 -1.37
CA GLN A 92 -15.85 -1.57 -2.49
C GLN A 92 -15.08 -0.35 -1.95
N TYR A 93 -13.82 -0.20 -2.35
CA TYR A 93 -13.02 0.99 -2.00
C TYR A 93 -12.78 1.94 -3.17
N LEU A 94 -12.76 1.42 -4.39
CA LEU A 94 -12.63 2.22 -5.60
C LEU A 94 -13.99 2.75 -6.06
N PRO A 95 -14.05 3.97 -6.64
CA PRO A 95 -15.22 4.47 -7.37
C PRO A 95 -15.71 3.52 -8.45
N ASP A 96 -16.98 3.61 -8.81
CA ASP A 96 -17.59 2.73 -9.81
C ASP A 96 -16.87 2.78 -11.17
N ALA A 97 -16.43 3.98 -11.60
CA ALA A 97 -15.73 4.19 -12.86
C ALA A 97 -14.42 3.39 -12.99
N ILE A 98 -13.77 3.09 -11.86
CA ILE A 98 -12.49 2.36 -11.80
C ILE A 98 -12.59 1.11 -10.94
N LYS A 99 -13.81 0.62 -10.70
CA LYS A 99 -14.04 -0.57 -9.89
C LYS A 99 -13.36 -1.78 -10.53
N GLY A 100 -12.66 -2.55 -9.70
CA GLY A 100 -11.94 -3.74 -10.14
C GLY A 100 -10.54 -3.48 -10.73
N ARG A 101 -10.12 -2.22 -10.91
CA ARG A 101 -8.74 -1.92 -11.33
C ARG A 101 -7.75 -2.41 -10.28
N ARG A 102 -6.60 -2.88 -10.76
CA ARG A 102 -5.49 -3.38 -9.94
C ARG A 102 -4.21 -2.69 -10.38
N TYR A 103 -3.62 -1.91 -9.48
CA TYR A 103 -2.39 -1.18 -9.77
C TYR A 103 -1.16 -1.92 -9.27
N TYR A 104 -1.25 -2.43 -8.04
CA TYR A 104 -0.14 -3.05 -7.34
C TYR A 104 -0.12 -4.56 -7.53
N GLU A 105 0.95 -5.02 -8.18
CA GLU A 105 1.27 -6.42 -8.43
C GLU A 105 2.64 -6.71 -7.79
N PRO A 106 2.67 -7.22 -6.54
CA PRO A 106 3.93 -7.48 -5.86
C PRO A 106 4.74 -8.54 -6.61
N GLY A 107 6.07 -8.40 -6.61
CA GLY A 107 7.00 -9.42 -7.11
C GLY A 107 7.04 -10.68 -6.25
N SER A 108 7.92 -11.61 -6.61
CA SER A 108 8.17 -12.87 -5.88
C SER A 108 9.45 -12.86 -5.05
N LEU A 109 10.18 -11.74 -5.05
CA LEU A 109 11.48 -11.61 -4.40
C LEU A 109 11.38 -10.85 -3.07
N GLY A 110 12.20 -11.24 -2.10
CA GLY A 110 12.29 -10.58 -0.81
C GLY A 110 10.94 -10.54 -0.08
N TYR A 111 10.64 -9.40 0.54
CA TYR A 111 9.42 -9.20 1.32
C TYR A 111 8.14 -9.22 0.47
N GLU A 112 8.22 -8.85 -0.82
CA GLU A 112 7.04 -8.81 -1.69
C GLU A 112 6.40 -10.18 -1.89
N LYS A 113 7.16 -11.26 -1.76
CA LYS A 113 6.60 -12.62 -1.78
C LYS A 113 5.51 -12.79 -0.72
N ARG A 114 5.78 -12.36 0.51
CA ARG A 114 4.83 -12.43 1.63
C ARG A 114 3.62 -11.53 1.40
N ILE A 115 3.86 -10.34 0.84
CA ILE A 115 2.78 -9.43 0.47
C ILE A 115 1.89 -10.06 -0.60
N ARG A 116 2.47 -10.71 -1.61
CA ARG A 116 1.72 -11.40 -2.66
C ARG A 116 0.81 -12.47 -2.07
N GLU A 117 1.38 -13.37 -1.26
CA GLU A 117 0.63 -14.44 -0.58
C GLU A 117 -0.52 -13.87 0.26
N TRP A 118 -0.25 -12.79 1.01
CA TRP A 118 -1.27 -12.09 1.79
C TRP A 118 -2.39 -11.50 0.93
N LEU A 119 -2.04 -10.81 -0.17
CA LEU A 119 -3.04 -10.23 -1.07
C LEU A 119 -3.86 -11.30 -1.80
N GLU A 120 -3.25 -12.43 -2.16
CA GLU A 120 -3.95 -13.57 -2.74
C GLU A 120 -4.94 -14.17 -1.74
N TRP A 121 -4.53 -14.32 -0.48
CA TRP A 121 -5.40 -14.78 0.61
C TRP A 121 -6.60 -13.85 0.81
N LEU A 122 -6.39 -12.53 0.88
CA LEU A 122 -7.49 -11.55 1.00
C LEU A 122 -8.47 -11.63 -0.17
N ARG A 123 -7.96 -11.84 -1.39
CA ARG A 123 -8.78 -11.95 -2.61
C ARG A 123 -9.49 -13.29 -2.74
N GLY A 124 -8.95 -14.34 -2.12
CA GLY A 124 -9.55 -15.67 -2.07
C GLY A 124 -10.75 -15.77 -1.14
N GLY A 125 -11.19 -14.65 -0.54
CA GLY A 125 -12.38 -14.59 0.29
C GLY A 125 -12.09 -14.64 1.78
N GLY A 126 -10.88 -14.27 2.25
CA GLY A 126 -10.42 -13.97 3.63
C GLY A 126 -11.18 -14.50 4.86
N GLU A 127 -12.49 -14.35 4.91
CA GLU A 127 -13.41 -14.96 5.88
C GLU A 127 -13.56 -16.50 5.68
N ASP A 128 -13.63 -16.98 4.44
CA ASP A 128 -13.78 -18.41 4.09
C ASP A 128 -12.43 -19.11 3.78
N ALA A 129 -11.38 -18.34 3.56
CA ALA A 129 -10.12 -18.80 3.00
C ALA A 129 -9.12 -19.29 4.06
N GLY A 130 -9.45 -20.31 4.87
CA GLY A 130 -8.45 -21.06 5.66
C GLY A 130 -7.48 -20.23 6.55
N GLU A 131 -6.28 -20.76 6.80
CA GLU A 131 -5.28 -20.18 7.71
C GLU A 131 -4.46 -19.05 7.07
N LYS A 132 -4.04 -18.07 7.87
CA LYS A 132 -3.34 -16.86 7.42
C LYS A 132 -1.92 -17.18 6.96
N PRO A 133 -1.43 -16.64 5.83
CA PRO A 133 -0.05 -16.86 5.40
C PRO A 133 0.96 -16.35 6.44
N GLY A 134 1.68 -17.29 7.07
CA GLY A 134 2.77 -17.00 8.01
C GLY A 134 2.38 -16.83 9.48
N GLU A 135 1.19 -17.27 9.88
CA GLU A 135 0.93 -17.73 11.26
C GLU A 135 1.39 -19.19 11.46
#